data_AF-A0A8J3YP86-F1
#
_entry.id   AF-A0A8J3YP86-F1
#
_cell.length_a   1.000
_cell.length_b   1.000
_cell.length_c   1.000
_cell.angle_alpha   90.00
_cell.angle_beta   90.00
_cell.angle_gamma   90.00
#
_symmetry.space_group_name_H-M   'P 1'
#
loop_
_entity.id
_entity.type
_entity.pdbx_description
1 polymer ?
#
loop_
_entity_poly.entity_id
_entity_poly.type
_entity_poly.pdbx_seq_one_letter_code
_entity_poly.pdbx_strand_id
1 'polypeptide(L)'
;MIEIIDTVTAPVLAVEAFWDGDTRGWFIFLVAVVRRPGRHNDRFDEVPLTVLRSGGDIRLFNGQVPPWPEAQQAFEQGRAVAQQLGVPFHFASPQEPNEDLPRWWDAQPN
;
A
#
# COMPACT_ATOMS: atom_id res chain seq x y z
N MET A 1 -12.52 7.02 -12.29
CA MET A 1 -12.53 5.69 -12.95
C MET A 1 -11.09 5.30 -13.08
N ILE A 2 -10.58 4.41 -12.22
CA ILE A 2 -9.17 4.01 -12.28
C ILE A 2 -9.09 2.85 -13.26
N GLU A 3 -8.36 3.03 -14.37
CA GLU A 3 -8.11 2.08 -15.46
C GLU A 3 -7.20 0.91 -15.03
N ILE A 4 -7.42 0.33 -13.85
CA ILE A 4 -6.59 -0.77 -13.31
C ILE A 4 -6.73 -2.04 -14.17
N ILE A 5 -7.89 -2.25 -14.77
CA ILE A 5 -8.29 -3.54 -15.33
C ILE A 5 -7.53 -3.86 -16.63
N ASP A 6 -7.12 -2.87 -17.42
CA ASP A 6 -6.42 -3.10 -18.68
C ASP A 6 -4.89 -3.20 -18.55
N THR A 7 -4.31 -2.81 -17.41
CA THR A 7 -2.86 -2.75 -17.23
C THR A 7 -2.27 -4.01 -16.59
N VAL A 8 -3.08 -4.76 -15.83
CA VAL A 8 -2.61 -5.91 -15.06
C VAL A 8 -3.03 -7.22 -15.75
N THR A 9 -2.12 -7.80 -16.53
CA THR A 9 -2.33 -9.07 -17.24
C THR A 9 -2.17 -10.32 -16.37
N ALA A 10 -1.67 -10.17 -15.14
CA ALA A 10 -1.49 -11.26 -14.18
C ALA A 10 -2.63 -11.27 -13.14
N PRO A 11 -2.99 -12.44 -12.55
CA PRO A 11 -4.02 -12.49 -11.51
C PRO A 11 -3.64 -11.61 -10.30
N VAL A 12 -4.51 -10.66 -9.96
CA VAL A 12 -4.40 -9.89 -8.72
C VAL A 12 -4.85 -10.77 -7.55
N LEU A 13 -4.05 -10.82 -6.49
CA LEU A 13 -4.29 -11.64 -5.30
C LEU A 13 -4.66 -10.83 -4.07
N ALA A 14 -4.18 -9.59 -3.99
CA ALA A 14 -4.47 -8.67 -2.91
C ALA A 14 -4.25 -7.23 -3.37
N VAL A 15 -4.90 -6.30 -2.67
CA VAL A 15 -4.49 -4.89 -2.66
C VAL A 15 -3.75 -4.65 -1.35
N GLU A 16 -2.60 -4.00 -1.41
CA GLU A 16 -1.77 -3.77 -0.25
C GLU A 16 -1.45 -2.28 -0.11
N ALA A 17 -1.53 -1.78 1.11
CA ALA A 17 -0.98 -0.50 1.52
C ALA A 17 0.19 -0.72 2.49
N PHE A 18 1.31 -0.04 2.29
CA PHE A 18 2.46 -0.10 3.18
C PHE A 18 3.19 1.25 3.21
N TRP A 19 3.85 1.53 4.33
CA TRP A 19 4.63 2.75 4.51
C TRP A 19 6.00 2.64 3.87
N ASP A 20 6.49 3.77 3.39
CA ASP A 20 7.88 3.99 3.02
C ASP A 20 8.26 5.44 3.41
N GLY A 21 9.54 5.69 3.63
CA GLY A 21 10.10 6.95 4.08
C GLY A 21 11.20 7.44 3.15
N ASP A 22 11.14 8.71 2.76
CA ASP A 22 12.26 9.38 2.08
C ASP A 22 12.73 10.60 2.88
N THR A 23 13.69 11.35 2.33
CA THR A 23 14.19 12.58 2.95
C THR A 23 13.14 13.68 3.12
N ARG A 24 11.95 13.51 2.54
CA ARG A 24 10.81 14.44 2.63
C ARG A 24 9.69 13.88 3.50
N GLY A 25 9.92 12.75 4.15
CA GLY A 25 9.04 12.15 5.15
C GLY A 25 8.28 10.94 4.66
N TRP A 26 7.27 10.56 5.45
CA TRP A 26 6.50 9.35 5.26
C TRP A 26 5.47 9.45 4.13
N PHE A 27 5.24 8.32 3.48
CA PHE A 27 4.21 8.15 2.46
C PHE A 27 3.77 6.69 2.40
N ILE A 28 2.63 6.45 1.76
CA ILE A 28 2.07 5.12 1.60
C ILE A 28 2.05 4.77 0.12
N PHE A 29 2.59 3.61 -0.21
CA PHE A 29 2.32 2.97 -1.48
C PHE A 29 1.02 2.18 -1.38
N LEU A 30 0.14 2.37 -2.37
CA LEU A 30 -0.98 1.47 -2.61
C LEU A 30 -0.66 0.66 -3.87
N VAL A 31 -0.62 -0.66 -3.74
CA VAL A 31 -0.21 -1.58 -4.81
C VAL A 31 -1.23 -2.71 -5.00
N ALA A 32 -1.28 -3.26 -6.21
CA ALA A 32 -1.88 -4.55 -6.48
C ALA A 32 -0.79 -5.63 -6.42
N VAL A 33 -0.98 -6.64 -5.59
CA VAL A 33 -0.09 -7.81 -5.54
C VAL A 33 -0.57 -8.82 -6.57
N VAL A 34 0.33 -9.24 -7.46
CA VAL A 34 0.00 -10.12 -8.59
C VAL A 34 0.84 -11.40 -8.58
N ARG A 35 0.28 -12.48 -9.14
CA ARG A 35 0.97 -13.78 -9.21
C ARG A 35 1.94 -13.86 -10.40
N ARG A 36 3.14 -13.32 -10.23
CA ARG A 36 4.29 -13.48 -11.13
C ARG A 36 5.58 -13.13 -10.38
N PRO A 37 6.77 -13.59 -10.80
CA PRO A 37 8.03 -13.13 -10.23
C PRO A 37 8.19 -11.61 -10.36
N GLY A 38 8.58 -10.96 -9.28
CA GLY A 38 8.83 -9.52 -9.20
C GLY A 38 10.24 -9.20 -8.73
N ARG A 39 10.54 -7.91 -8.54
CA ARG A 39 11.86 -7.44 -8.06
C ARG A 39 12.15 -7.90 -6.63
N HIS A 40 11.12 -7.94 -5.79
CA HIS A 40 11.25 -8.16 -4.35
C HIS A 40 10.87 -9.58 -3.91
N ASN A 41 10.29 -10.39 -4.80
CA ASN A 41 9.81 -11.73 -4.49
C ASN A 41 9.74 -12.61 -5.76
N ASP A 42 10.15 -13.87 -5.66
CA ASP A 42 10.19 -14.79 -6.81
C ASP A 42 8.82 -15.30 -7.27
N ARG A 43 7.78 -15.12 -6.45
CA ARG A 43 6.41 -15.63 -6.69
C ARG A 43 5.40 -14.52 -6.94
N PHE A 44 5.66 -13.34 -6.38
CA PHE A 44 4.74 -12.21 -6.41
C PHE A 44 5.43 -10.94 -6.87
N ASP A 45 4.66 -10.07 -7.49
CA ASP A 45 5.10 -8.74 -7.91
C ASP A 45 4.11 -7.71 -7.41
N GLU A 46 4.59 -6.48 -7.22
CA GLU A 46 3.79 -5.34 -6.81
C GLU A 46 3.61 -4.40 -7.99
N VAL A 47 2.36 -4.13 -8.36
CA VAL A 47 2.03 -3.14 -9.39
C VAL A 47 1.54 -1.87 -8.69
N PRO A 48 2.27 -0.75 -8.79
CA PRO A 48 1.85 0.50 -8.17
C PRO A 48 0.49 0.97 -8.68
N LEU A 49 -0.43 1.25 -7.76
CA LEU A 49 -1.73 1.86 -8.06
C LEU A 49 -1.68 3.37 -7.84
N THR A 50 -1.14 3.79 -6.69
CA THR A 50 -0.94 5.19 -6.34
C THR A 50 0.04 5.34 -5.18
N VAL A 51 0.50 6.57 -4.95
CA VAL A 51 1.31 6.96 -3.80
C VAL A 51 0.58 8.07 -3.05
N LEU A 52 0.37 7.89 -1.75
CA LEU A 52 -0.34 8.81 -0.89
C LEU A 52 0.65 9.48 0.07
N ARG A 53 0.69 10.80 0.05
CA ARG A 53 1.49 11.63 0.95
C ARG A 53 0.69 12.87 1.32
N SER A 54 0.66 13.22 2.59
CA SER A 54 0.05 14.47 3.03
C SER A 54 1.08 15.40 3.63
N GLY A 55 1.51 16.42 2.89
CA GLY A 55 2.52 17.36 3.42
C GLY A 55 3.87 16.69 3.74
N GLY A 56 4.61 17.27 4.66
CA GLY A 56 5.91 16.75 5.11
C GLY A 56 5.96 16.49 6.61
N ASP A 57 7.06 15.92 7.05
CA ASP A 57 7.27 15.47 8.43
C ASP A 57 7.53 16.59 9.44
N ILE A 58 7.53 17.86 9.01
CA ILE A 58 7.50 19.01 9.93
C ILE A 58 6.32 18.92 10.92
N ARG A 59 5.25 18.21 10.54
CA ARG A 59 4.08 17.91 11.38
C ARG A 59 4.43 17.08 12.62
N LEU A 60 5.44 16.20 12.55
CA LEU A 60 5.94 15.43 13.70
C LEU A 60 6.49 16.35 14.78
N PHE A 61 7.31 17.32 14.39
CA PHE A 61 7.94 18.27 15.31
C PHE A 61 6.94 19.27 15.90
N ASN A 62 5.82 19.51 15.21
CA ASN A 62 4.76 20.39 15.66
C ASN A 62 3.66 19.66 16.46
N GLY A 63 3.80 18.35 16.72
CA GLY A 63 2.78 17.55 17.41
C GLY A 63 1.44 17.48 16.66
N GLN A 64 1.45 17.65 15.34
CA GLN A 64 0.27 17.62 14.48
C GLN A 64 -0.09 16.20 14.01
N VAL A 65 0.65 15.20 14.49
CA VAL A 65 0.40 13.78 14.29
C VAL A 65 0.33 13.11 15.68
N PRO A 66 -0.61 12.18 15.89
CA PRO A 66 -1.74 11.82 15.02
C PRO A 66 -2.75 12.97 14.82
N PRO A 67 -3.48 13.04 13.68
CA PRO A 67 -3.78 11.95 12.74
C PRO A 67 -2.89 11.90 11.48
N TRP A 68 -2.71 10.69 10.91
CA TRP A 68 -2.03 10.45 9.62
C TRP A 68 -3.06 10.36 8.48
N PRO A 69 -3.43 11.48 7.82
CA PRO A 69 -4.53 11.49 6.85
C PRO A 69 -4.29 10.60 5.62
N GLU A 70 -3.04 10.44 5.20
CA GLU A 70 -2.64 9.53 4.13
C GLU A 70 -2.99 8.07 4.46
N ALA A 71 -2.93 7.67 5.74
CA ALA A 71 -3.30 6.33 6.19
C ALA A 71 -4.80 6.09 6.08
N GLN A 72 -5.60 7.08 6.46
CA GLN A 72 -7.05 7.02 6.28
C GLN A 72 -7.41 6.93 4.79
N GLN A 73 -6.79 7.77 3.94
CA GLN A 73 -6.99 7.72 2.50
C GLN A 73 -6.59 6.37 1.91
N ALA A 74 -5.46 5.81 2.33
CA ALA A 74 -5.00 4.49 1.89
C ALA A 74 -5.98 3.39 2.29
N PHE A 75 -6.53 3.45 3.49
CA PHE A 75 -7.52 2.50 3.97
C PHE A 75 -8.82 2.58 3.15
N GLU A 76 -9.34 3.78 2.92
CA GLU A 76 -10.57 3.98 2.15
C GLU A 76 -10.41 3.57 0.68
N GLN A 77 -9.36 4.06 0.02
CA GLN A 77 -9.09 3.75 -1.39
C GLN A 77 -8.72 2.28 -1.58
N GLY A 78 -7.84 1.74 -0.73
CA GLY A 78 -7.40 0.36 -0.80
C GLY A 78 -8.55 -0.63 -0.60
N ARG A 79 -9.43 -0.39 0.37
CA ARG A 79 -10.65 -1.21 0.54
C ARG A 79 -11.58 -1.11 -0.66
N ALA A 80 -11.77 0.08 -1.22
CA ALA A 80 -12.64 0.26 -2.39
C ALA A 80 -12.11 -0.50 -3.61
N VAL A 81 -10.82 -0.42 -3.89
CA VAL A 81 -10.18 -1.16 -4.99
C VAL A 81 -10.25 -2.67 -4.74
N ALA A 82 -9.92 -3.12 -3.53
CA ALA A 82 -9.97 -4.53 -3.16
C ALA A 82 -11.39 -5.12 -3.33
N GLN A 83 -12.41 -4.36 -2.91
CA GLN A 83 -13.82 -4.73 -3.08
C GLN A 83 -14.22 -4.82 -4.56
N GLN A 84 -13.76 -3.90 -5.40
CA GLN A 84 -14.03 -3.93 -6.84
C GLN A 84 -13.40 -5.13 -7.53
N LEU A 85 -12.20 -5.54 -7.09
CA LEU A 85 -11.46 -6.67 -7.64
C LEU A 85 -11.85 -8.02 -7.00
N GLY A 86 -12.60 -8.01 -5.89
CA GLY A 86 -12.98 -9.22 -5.17
C GLY A 86 -11.81 -9.91 -4.45
N VAL A 87 -10.79 -9.14 -4.03
CA VAL A 87 -9.57 -9.62 -3.38
C VAL A 87 -9.44 -9.04 -1.96
N PRO A 88 -8.62 -9.64 -1.07
CA PRO A 88 -8.34 -9.05 0.24
C PRO A 88 -7.60 -7.71 0.14
N PHE A 89 -7.83 -6.85 1.14
CA PHE A 89 -7.02 -5.66 1.41
C PHE A 89 -6.10 -5.91 2.60
N HIS A 90 -4.82 -5.57 2.47
CA HIS A 90 -3.81 -5.67 3.52
C HIS A 90 -3.21 -4.30 3.82
N PHE A 91 -3.17 -3.92 5.09
CA PHE A 91 -2.43 -2.75 5.56
C PHE A 91 -1.91 -3.03 6.96
N ALA A 92 -0.61 -3.28 7.09
CA ALA A 92 0.00 -3.76 8.32
C ALA A 92 0.05 -2.70 9.44
N SER A 93 0.19 -1.41 9.10
CA SER A 93 0.29 -0.31 10.07
C SER A 93 -0.66 0.86 9.75
N PRO A 94 -1.99 0.72 9.93
CA PRO A 94 -2.92 1.78 9.58
C PRO A 94 -2.93 2.97 10.56
N GLN A 95 -2.30 2.85 11.73
CA GLN A 95 -2.31 3.89 12.76
C GLN A 95 -1.08 4.80 12.74
N GLU A 96 0.06 4.32 12.24
CA GLU A 96 1.32 5.05 12.25
C GLU A 96 2.32 4.49 11.23
N PRO A 97 3.29 5.29 10.76
CA PRO A 97 4.34 4.82 9.88
C PRO A 97 5.20 3.72 10.51
N ASN A 98 5.34 2.62 9.78
CA ASN A 98 6.25 1.52 10.09
C ASN A 98 6.54 0.74 8.81
N GLU A 99 7.80 0.77 8.37
CA GLU A 99 8.29 0.09 7.16
C GLU A 99 8.85 -1.32 7.42
N ASP A 100 9.07 -1.67 8.68
CA ASP A 100 9.66 -2.96 9.08
C ASP A 100 8.63 -4.08 9.22
N LEU A 101 7.35 -3.80 8.93
CA LEU A 101 6.30 -4.80 9.02
C LEU A 101 6.28 -5.75 7.82
N PRO A 102 5.89 -7.01 8.03
CA PRO A 102 5.77 -7.98 6.96
C PRO A 102 4.82 -7.50 5.87
N ARG A 103 5.17 -7.78 4.61
CA ARG A 103 4.31 -7.59 3.45
C ARG A 103 3.25 -8.69 3.38
N TRP A 104 2.19 -8.48 2.62
CA TRP A 104 1.11 -9.46 2.45
C TRP A 104 1.62 -10.84 2.01
N TRP A 105 2.65 -10.87 1.13
CA TRP A 105 3.21 -12.12 0.61
C TRP A 105 4.02 -12.92 1.65
N ASP A 106 4.52 -12.28 2.71
CA ASP A 106 5.30 -12.95 3.76
C ASP A 106 4.42 -13.87 4.62
N ALA A 107 3.10 -13.61 4.62
CA ALA A 107 2.11 -14.46 5.27
C ALA A 107 1.56 -15.59 4.38
N GLN A 108 1.96 -15.65 3.10
CA GLN A 108 1.43 -16.66 2.18
C GLN A 108 2.20 -17.98 2.31
N PRO A 109 1.51 -19.12 2.27
CA PRO A 109 2.18 -20.42 2.28
C PRO A 109 3.09 -20.57 1.05
N ASN A 110 4.20 -21.30 1.21
CA ASN A 110 5.10 -21.67 0.12
C ASN A 110 4.41 -22.55 -0.92
#